data_AF-D8QFQ7-F1
#
_entry.id   AF-D8QFQ7-F1
#
_cell.length_a   1.000
_cell.length_b   1.000
_cell.length_c   1.000
_cell.angle_alpha   90.00
_cell.angle_beta   90.00
_cell.angle_gamma   90.00
#
_symmetry.space_group_name_H-M   'P 1'
#
loop_
_entity.id
_entity.type
_entity.pdbx_description
1 polymer ?
#
loop_
_entity_poly.entity_id
_entity_poly.type
_entity_poly.pdbx_seq_one_letter_code
_entity_poly.pdbx_strand_id
1 'polypeptide(L)'
;MWQTLQKAERLTWISFPWPLIKQPSTPEDITTNAVDAYILSPYYPEKDKDKGRSHRDRIKEHIRRWHPDRFDTKLLPRVVESDRENVKEGAGAVVRGLNDLLRRANTPNPFD
;
A
#
# COMPACT_ATOMS: atom_id res chain seq x y z
N MET A 1 -8.46 -10.39 1.06
CA MET A 1 -7.19 -9.84 1.58
C MET A 1 -7.42 -8.86 2.74
N TRP A 2 -7.95 -7.64 2.53
CA TRP A 2 -8.16 -6.69 3.65
C TRP A 2 -9.21 -7.09 4.69
N GLN A 3 -10.27 -7.79 4.29
CA GLN A 3 -11.29 -8.31 5.22
C GLN A 3 -10.73 -9.34 6.22
N THR A 4 -9.65 -10.03 5.83
CA THR A 4 -8.97 -11.01 6.68
C THR A 4 -8.20 -10.30 7.80
N LEU A 5 -7.53 -9.17 7.50
CA LEU A 5 -6.86 -8.32 8.49
C LEU A 5 -7.83 -7.79 9.55
N GLN A 6 -9.07 -7.48 9.17
CA GLN A 6 -10.08 -6.98 10.10
C GLN A 6 -10.54 -8.04 11.11
N LYS A 7 -10.40 -9.34 10.79
CA LYS A 7 -10.81 -10.45 11.65
C LYS A 7 -9.66 -11.08 12.44
N ALA A 8 -8.40 -10.82 12.07
CA ALA A 8 -7.23 -11.44 12.69
C ALA A 8 -6.89 -10.81 14.05
N GLU A 9 -6.87 -11.58 15.14
CA GLU A 9 -6.55 -11.07 16.49
C GLU A 9 -5.09 -10.62 16.64
N ARG A 10 -4.17 -11.25 15.91
CA ARG A 10 -2.76 -10.86 15.86
C ARG A 10 -2.31 -10.64 14.43
N LEU A 11 -1.74 -9.47 14.19
CA LEU A 11 -1.12 -9.12 12.93
C LEU A 11 0.40 -9.18 13.09
N THR A 12 1.06 -9.68 12.06
CA THR A 12 2.52 -9.73 11.93
C THR A 12 2.91 -9.03 10.63
N TRP A 13 4.20 -8.77 10.44
CA TRP A 13 4.71 -8.19 9.19
C TRP A 13 4.15 -8.86 7.92
N ILE A 14 4.11 -10.20 7.92
CA ILE A 14 3.66 -10.99 6.77
C ILE A 14 2.14 -11.02 6.57
N SER A 15 1.37 -10.55 7.56
CA SER A 15 -0.10 -10.54 7.48
C SER A 15 -0.60 -9.48 6.51
N PHE A 16 0.20 -8.42 6.29
CA PHE A 16 -0.18 -7.28 5.49
C PHE A 16 0.00 -7.53 4.00
N PRO A 17 -0.99 -7.17 3.16
CA PRO A 17 -0.89 -7.25 1.71
C PRO A 17 -0.12 -6.04 1.20
N TRP A 18 1.19 -6.00 1.48
CA TRP A 18 2.09 -4.96 0.98
C TRP A 18 1.90 -4.80 -0.54
N PRO A 19 1.78 -3.57 -1.08
CA PRO A 19 1.55 -3.33 -2.50
C PRO A 19 2.85 -3.51 -3.28
N LEU A 20 3.36 -4.75 -3.26
CA LEU A 20 4.63 -5.16 -3.82
C LEU A 20 4.40 -6.52 -4.50
N ILE A 21 5.10 -6.76 -5.61
CA ILE A 21 5.00 -8.03 -6.36
C ILE A 21 5.50 -9.20 -5.50
N LYS A 22 6.56 -8.95 -4.73
CA LYS A 22 7.11 -9.89 -3.75
C LYS A 22 6.84 -9.36 -2.36
N GLN A 23 6.58 -10.28 -1.43
CA GLN A 23 6.46 -9.93 -0.03
C GLN A 23 7.81 -9.41 0.49
N PRO A 24 7.88 -8.17 1.01
CA PRO A 24 9.13 -7.62 1.54
C PRO A 24 9.52 -8.36 2.82
N SER A 25 10.82 -8.44 3.11
CA SER A 25 11.30 -9.00 4.38
C SER A 25 11.52 -7.90 5.42
N THR A 26 11.90 -6.70 4.96
CA THR A 26 12.12 -5.53 5.82
C THR A 26 11.40 -4.29 5.25
N PRO A 27 11.19 -3.24 6.06
CA PRO A 27 10.64 -1.97 5.56
C PRO A 27 11.50 -1.32 4.46
N GLU A 28 12.81 -1.59 4.42
CA GLU A 28 13.73 -1.09 3.40
C GLU A 28 13.45 -1.65 2.00
N ASP A 29 12.91 -2.88 1.89
CA ASP A 29 12.46 -3.45 0.62
C ASP A 29 11.29 -2.65 0.00
N ILE A 30 10.56 -1.89 0.81
CA ILE A 30 9.40 -1.10 0.38
C ILE A 30 9.88 0.20 -0.26
N THR A 31 10.33 0.08 -1.51
CA THR A 31 10.74 1.23 -2.32
C THR A 31 9.59 1.78 -3.15
N THR A 32 9.63 3.08 -3.46
CA THR A 32 8.65 3.73 -4.36
C THR A 32 8.56 2.99 -5.69
N ASN A 33 9.69 2.60 -6.29
CA ASN A 33 9.70 1.90 -7.58
C ASN A 33 8.99 0.54 -7.51
N ALA A 34 9.13 -0.20 -6.42
CA ALA A 34 8.47 -1.49 -6.26
C ALA A 34 6.95 -1.34 -6.05
N VAL A 35 6.53 -0.30 -5.32
CA VAL A 35 5.11 0.07 -5.19
C VAL A 35 4.53 0.51 -6.54
N ASP A 36 5.26 1.33 -7.29
CA ASP A 36 4.89 1.78 -8.63
C ASP A 36 4.67 0.58 -9.57
N ALA A 37 5.63 -0.36 -9.59
CA ALA A 37 5.55 -1.56 -10.41
C ALA A 37 4.32 -2.41 -10.09
N TYR A 38 3.94 -2.51 -8.80
CA TYR A 38 2.75 -3.25 -8.39
C TYR A 38 1.45 -2.53 -8.79
N ILE A 39 1.35 -1.23 -8.51
CA ILE A 39 0.13 -0.45 -8.78
C ILE A 39 -0.09 -0.22 -10.27
N LEU A 40 0.97 -0.06 -11.07
CA LEU A 40 0.87 0.08 -12.52
C LEU A 40 0.81 -1.26 -13.27
N SER A 41 0.95 -2.38 -12.55
CA SER A 41 0.94 -3.71 -13.17
C SER A 41 -0.39 -3.99 -13.90
N PRO A 42 -0.34 -4.55 -15.13
CA PRO A 42 -1.54 -4.97 -15.86
C PRO A 42 -2.23 -6.19 -15.23
N TYR A 43 -1.53 -6.93 -14.35
CA TYR A 43 -2.05 -8.13 -13.66
C TYR A 43 -2.58 -7.82 -12.26
N TYR A 44 -2.96 -6.57 -12.02
CA TYR A 44 -3.38 -6.14 -10.70
C TYR A 44 -4.57 -6.97 -10.17
N PRO A 45 -4.47 -7.51 -8.94
CA PRO A 45 -5.40 -8.51 -8.43
C PRO A 45 -6.83 -7.98 -8.20
N GLU A 46 -7.04 -6.66 -8.12
CA GLU A 46 -8.37 -6.05 -8.03
C GLU A 46 -8.93 -5.57 -9.39
N LYS A 47 -8.30 -5.97 -10.52
CA LYS A 47 -8.70 -5.66 -11.92
C LYS A 47 -10.20 -5.76 -12.19
N ASP A 48 -10.88 -6.78 -11.66
CA ASP A 48 -12.32 -6.96 -11.90
C ASP A 48 -13.21 -5.95 -11.15
N LYS A 49 -12.73 -5.36 -10.04
CA LYS A 49 -13.37 -4.21 -9.37
C LYS A 49 -12.97 -2.87 -9.98
N ASP A 50 -11.89 -2.85 -10.76
CA ASP A 50 -11.29 -1.68 -11.39
C ASP A 50 -11.60 -1.56 -12.89
N LYS A 51 -12.59 -2.30 -13.43
CA LYS A 51 -13.08 -2.10 -14.81
C LYS A 51 -13.55 -0.65 -14.99
N GLY A 52 -12.70 0.17 -15.60
CA GLY A 52 -12.94 1.59 -15.88
C GLY A 52 -12.30 2.60 -14.92
N ARG A 53 -11.54 2.17 -13.90
CA ARG A 53 -10.83 3.10 -12.99
C ARG A 53 -9.43 3.42 -13.52
N SER A 54 -9.10 4.71 -13.54
CA SER A 54 -7.77 5.19 -13.89
C SER A 54 -6.73 4.73 -12.86
N HIS A 55 -5.46 4.61 -13.26
CA HIS A 55 -4.34 4.40 -12.34
C HIS A 55 -4.40 5.37 -11.15
N ARG A 56 -4.85 6.60 -11.39
CA ARG A 56 -5.05 7.63 -10.36
C ARG A 56 -6.03 7.23 -9.26
N ASP A 57 -7.16 6.62 -9.61
CA ASP A 57 -8.17 6.19 -8.64
C ASP A 57 -7.67 5.02 -7.79
N ARG A 58 -6.93 4.09 -8.42
CA ARG A 58 -6.29 2.96 -7.76
C ARG A 58 -5.28 3.43 -6.70
N ILE A 59 -4.46 4.42 -7.05
CA ILE A 59 -3.50 5.04 -6.13
C ILE A 59 -4.21 5.70 -4.94
N LYS A 60 -5.22 6.53 -5.20
CA LYS A 60 -6.01 7.21 -4.14
C LYS A 60 -6.66 6.22 -3.19
N GLU A 61 -7.17 5.11 -3.70
CA GLU A 61 -7.76 4.06 -2.88
C GLU A 61 -6.72 3.41 -1.97
N HIS A 62 -5.54 3.09 -2.50
CA HIS A 62 -4.43 2.55 -1.72
C HIS A 62 -3.94 3.53 -0.65
N ILE A 63 -3.83 4.82 -0.97
CA ILE A 63 -3.48 5.86 0.02
C ILE A 63 -4.49 5.85 1.16
N ARG A 64 -5.79 5.82 0.88
CA ARG A 64 -6.83 5.77 1.92
C ARG A 64 -6.76 4.53 2.80
N ARG A 65 -6.35 3.38 2.24
CA ARG A 65 -6.21 2.11 2.97
C ARG A 65 -4.99 2.11 3.89
N TRP A 66 -3.86 2.63 3.40
CA TRP A 66 -2.59 2.71 4.13
C TRP A 66 -2.41 3.99 4.94
N HIS A 67 -3.36 4.93 4.86
CA HIS A 67 -3.29 6.21 5.56
C HIS A 67 -3.11 5.99 7.07
N PRO A 68 -2.18 6.71 7.73
CA PRO A 68 -1.90 6.52 9.15
C PRO A 68 -3.15 6.69 10.02
N ASP A 69 -4.05 7.61 9.66
CA ASP A 69 -5.34 7.79 10.36
C ASP A 69 -6.14 6.50 10.54
N ARG A 70 -6.20 5.63 9.52
CA ARG A 70 -6.87 4.33 9.64
C ARG A 70 -5.93 3.22 10.08
N PHE A 71 -4.69 3.25 9.59
CA PHE A 71 -3.74 2.18 9.81
C PHE A 71 -3.27 2.16 11.28
N ASP A 72 -2.86 3.30 11.81
CA ASP A 72 -2.35 3.44 13.18
C ASP A 72 -3.45 3.25 14.23
N THR A 73 -4.70 3.55 13.89
CA THR A 73 -5.84 3.42 14.81
C THR A 73 -6.46 2.02 14.80
N LYS A 74 -6.53 1.34 13.65
CA LYS A 74 -7.23 0.05 13.52
C LYS A 74 -6.33 -1.18 13.42
N LEU A 75 -5.19 -1.05 12.76
CA LEU A 75 -4.33 -2.19 12.42
C LEU A 75 -3.09 -2.25 13.30
N LEU A 76 -2.37 -1.13 13.45
CA LEU A 76 -1.15 -1.04 14.26
C LEU A 76 -1.30 -1.52 15.72
N PRO A 77 -2.40 -1.25 16.46
CA PRO A 77 -2.57 -1.79 17.81
C PRO A 77 -2.78 -3.31 17.87
N ARG A 78 -3.08 -3.95 16.74
CA ARG A 78 -3.24 -5.42 16.62
C ARG A 78 -1.95 -6.09 16.15
N VAL A 79 -0.92 -5.32 15.80
CA VAL A 79 0.38 -5.85 15.39
C VAL A 79 1.15 -6.28 16.62
N VAL A 80 1.81 -7.44 16.56
CA VAL A 80 2.70 -7.90 17.62
C VAL A 80 3.81 -6.88 17.85
N GLU A 81 4.20 -6.68 19.10
CA GLU A 81 5.14 -5.60 19.48
C GLU A 81 6.45 -5.65 18.69
N SER A 82 6.99 -6.85 18.46
CA SER A 82 8.22 -7.08 17.70
C SER A 82 8.16 -6.63 16.23
N ASP A 83 6.97 -6.63 15.62
CA ASP A 83 6.78 -6.18 14.23
C ASP A 83 6.21 -4.77 14.14
N ARG A 84 5.74 -4.19 15.25
CA ARG A 84 4.94 -2.96 15.25
C ARG A 84 5.69 -1.79 14.64
N GLU A 85 6.96 -1.63 15.00
CA GLU A 85 7.81 -0.57 14.45
C GLU A 85 8.06 -0.77 12.95
N ASN A 86 8.49 -1.98 12.57
CA ASN A 86 8.71 -2.34 11.16
C ASN A 86 7.46 -2.07 10.33
N VAL A 87 6.30 -2.57 10.76
CA VAL A 87 5.02 -2.42 10.06
C VAL A 87 4.63 -0.94 9.93
N LYS A 88 4.84 -0.13 10.98
CA LYS A 88 4.59 1.31 10.92
C LYS A 88 5.48 2.00 9.89
N GLU A 89 6.78 1.68 9.90
CA GLU A 89 7.74 2.24 8.96
C GLU A 89 7.41 1.85 7.52
N GLY A 90 7.11 0.56 7.30
CA GLY A 90 6.72 0.02 6.01
C GLY A 90 5.42 0.64 5.50
N ALA A 91 4.41 0.81 6.35
CA ALA A 91 3.17 1.50 5.98
C ALA A 91 3.45 2.96 5.57
N GLY A 92 4.33 3.64 6.31
CA GLY A 92 4.80 4.98 5.95
C GLY A 92 5.55 5.02 4.62
N ALA A 93 6.37 4.02 4.31
CA ALA A 93 7.06 3.90 3.03
C ALA A 93 6.07 3.69 1.87
N VAL A 94 5.07 2.81 2.05
CA VAL A 94 3.98 2.60 1.09
C VAL A 94 3.23 3.90 0.81
N VAL A 95 2.78 4.61 1.86
CA VAL A 95 2.03 5.88 1.69
C VAL A 95 2.87 6.92 0.96
N ARG A 96 4.17 7.01 1.27
CA ARG A 96 5.09 7.92 0.56
C ARG A 96 5.21 7.57 -0.91
N GLY A 97 5.43 6.29 -1.24
CA GLY A 97 5.52 5.82 -2.62
C GLY A 97 4.23 6.10 -3.41
N LEU A 98 3.07 5.79 -2.81
CA LEU A 98 1.77 6.05 -3.42
C LEU A 98 1.50 7.55 -3.63
N ASN A 99 1.87 8.42 -2.68
CA ASN A 99 1.70 9.87 -2.83
C ASN A 99 2.61 10.42 -3.94
N ASP A 100 3.85 9.94 -4.04
CA ASP A 100 4.75 10.34 -5.11
C ASP A 100 4.22 9.88 -6.48
N LEU A 101 3.74 8.64 -6.57
CA LEU A 101 3.10 8.11 -7.77
C LEU A 101 1.84 8.92 -8.15
N LEU A 102 1.01 9.28 -7.16
CA LEU A 102 -0.14 10.14 -7.38
C LEU A 102 0.29 11.49 -7.94
N ARG A 103 1.32 12.12 -7.37
CA ARG A 103 1.85 13.41 -7.81
C ARG A 103 2.38 13.33 -9.26
N ARG A 104 3.12 12.29 -9.61
CA ARG A 104 3.58 12.03 -10.99
C ARG A 104 2.39 11.89 -11.95
N ALA A 105 1.37 11.14 -11.58
CA ALA A 105 0.14 10.98 -12.37
C ALA A 105 -0.73 12.25 -12.45
N ASN A 106 -0.52 13.23 -11.57
CA ASN A 106 -1.20 14.52 -11.56
C ASN A 106 -0.45 15.61 -12.34
N THR A 107 0.83 15.41 -12.61
CA THR A 107 1.63 16.39 -13.34
C THR A 107 1.30 16.16 -14.82
N PRO A 108 0.55 17.07 -15.49
CA PRO A 108 0.40 16.97 -16.93
C PRO A 108 1.81 17.01 -17.52
N ASN A 109 2.08 16.12 -18.47
CA ASN A 109 3.33 16.20 -19.21
C ASN A 109 3.34 17.59 -19.86
N PRO A 110 4.36 18.45 -19.62
CA PRO A 110 4.37 19.80 -20.19
C PRO A 110 4.53 19.79 -21.73
N PHE A 111 4.51 18.61 -22.34
CA PHE A 111 4.66 18.33 -23.77
C PHE A 111 3.46 17.53 -24.34
N ASP A 112 2.36 17.39 -23.60
CA ASP A 112 1.07 16.89 -24.14
C ASP A 112 0.21 18.08 -24.61
#